data_AF-A0A0V8QFZ0-F1
#
_entry.id   AF-A0A0V8QFZ0-F1
#
_cell.length_a   1.000
_cell.length_b   1.000
_cell.length_c   1.000
_cell.angle_alpha   90.00
_cell.angle_beta   90.00
_cell.angle_gamma   90.00
#
_symmetry.space_group_name_H-M   'P 1'
#
loop_
_entity.id
_entity.type
_entity.pdbx_description
1 polymer ?
#
loop_
_entity_poly.entity_id
_entity_poly.type
_entity_poly.pdbx_seq_one_letter_code
_entity_poly.pdbx_strand_id
1 'polypeptide(L)'
;MREEKITFLELIIGIVLFSALISIVGVILTEDRLAFFLGVFFGGAVAAGLCFHMYKTLEMTLDLDEEGAAKRARAMTGVRMLIMGAAVLAALKLSGIFNIIGVVLGILTLKFAAFFQPVLHKGITSKIFDKGR
;
A
#
# COMPACT_ATOMS: atom_id res chain seq x y z
N MET A 1 4.56 -2.26 -19.83
CA MET A 1 5.58 -1.33 -19.29
C MET A 1 5.10 0.08 -18.90
N ARG A 2 4.44 0.89 -19.74
CA ARG A 2 4.06 2.28 -19.34
C ARG A 2 2.88 2.32 -18.35
N GLU A 3 1.88 1.47 -18.58
CA GLU A 3 0.69 1.31 -17.73
C GLU A 3 0.98 0.79 -16.31
N GLU A 4 1.89 -0.18 -16.17
CA GLU A 4 2.28 -0.75 -14.88
C GLU A 4 3.00 0.27 -13.99
N LYS A 5 3.91 1.07 -14.58
CA LYS A 5 4.63 2.12 -13.87
C LYS A 5 3.67 3.21 -13.40
N ILE A 6 2.70 3.56 -14.22
CA ILE A 6 1.63 4.51 -13.91
C ILE A 6 0.78 4.00 -12.74
N THR A 7 0.31 2.75 -12.84
CA THR A 7 -0.47 2.05 -11.80
C THR A 7 0.28 2.02 -10.47
N PHE A 8 1.58 1.70 -10.50
CA PHE A 8 2.43 1.71 -9.32
C PHE A 8 2.56 3.12 -8.71
N LEU A 9 2.78 4.14 -9.55
CA LEU A 9 2.91 5.51 -9.08
C LEU A 9 1.60 6.00 -8.42
N GLU A 10 0.44 5.72 -9.04
CA GLU A 10 -0.88 6.04 -8.49
C GLU A 10 -1.10 5.38 -7.13
N LEU A 11 -0.70 4.11 -7.00
CA LEU A 11 -0.84 3.36 -5.76
C LEU A 11 0.07 3.94 -4.67
N ILE A 12 1.32 4.30 -4.97
CA ILE A 12 2.23 4.97 -4.04
C ILE A 12 1.70 6.35 -3.63
N ILE A 13 1.22 7.15 -4.59
CA ILE A 13 0.62 8.47 -4.32
C ILE A 13 -0.59 8.30 -3.39
N GLY A 14 -1.45 7.32 -3.65
CA GLY A 14 -2.58 7.00 -2.78
C GLY A 14 -2.14 6.61 -1.36
N ILE A 15 -1.14 5.72 -1.22
CA ILE A 15 -0.62 5.31 0.09
C ILE A 15 -0.10 6.52 0.87
N VAL A 16 0.70 7.38 0.23
CA VAL A 16 1.26 8.58 0.88
C VAL A 16 0.16 9.55 1.29
N LEU A 17 -0.80 9.83 0.41
CA LEU A 17 -1.93 10.73 0.70
C LEU A 17 -2.80 10.20 1.84
N PHE A 18 -3.20 8.93 1.80
CA PHE A 18 -4.03 8.34 2.86
C PHE A 18 -3.26 8.17 4.16
N SER A 19 -1.97 7.83 4.11
CA SER A 19 -1.11 7.76 5.30
C SER A 19 -0.97 9.12 5.97
N ALA A 20 -0.79 10.20 5.20
CA ALA A 20 -0.77 11.56 5.71
C ALA A 20 -2.11 11.96 6.35
N LEU A 21 -3.24 11.67 5.67
CA LEU A 21 -4.58 11.97 6.18
C LEU A 21 -4.85 11.24 7.51
N ILE A 22 -4.55 9.94 7.57
CA ILE A 22 -4.73 9.11 8.78
C ILE A 22 -3.80 9.60 9.89
N SER A 23 -2.57 9.99 9.57
CA SER A 23 -1.63 10.55 10.55
C SER A 23 -2.19 11.84 11.16
N ILE A 24 -2.73 12.76 10.35
CA ILE A 24 -3.33 14.01 10.84
C ILE A 24 -4.53 13.72 11.74
N VAL A 25 -5.47 12.89 11.28
CA VAL A 25 -6.69 12.56 12.04
C VAL A 25 -6.35 11.83 13.34
N GLY A 26 -5.44 10.86 13.29
CA GLY A 26 -5.09 10.07 14.46
C GLY A 26 -4.23 10.80 15.48
N VAL A 27 -3.40 11.77 15.09
CA VAL A 27 -2.70 12.66 16.04
C VAL A 27 -3.68 13.56 16.80
N ILE A 28 -4.83 13.90 16.21
CA ILE A 28 -5.89 14.68 16.87
C ILE A 28 -6.72 13.79 17.81
N LEU A 29 -7.01 12.54 17.42
CA LEU A 29 -7.85 11.62 18.20
C LEU A 29 -7.12 10.87 19.33
N THR A 30 -5.80 10.72 19.28
CA THR A 30 -5.04 9.83 20.18
C THR A 30 -4.18 10.63 21.15
N GLU A 31 -4.17 10.23 22.43
CA GLU A 31 -3.30 10.84 23.45
C GLU A 31 -1.81 10.54 23.17
N ASP A 32 -1.49 9.30 22.77
CA ASP A 32 -0.13 8.87 22.41
C ASP A 32 0.23 9.16 20.95
N ARG A 33 0.37 10.45 20.62
CA ARG A 33 0.62 10.97 19.27
C ARG A 33 1.86 10.35 18.60
N LEU A 34 2.94 10.16 19.34
CA LEU A 34 4.20 9.61 18.81
C LEU A 34 4.07 8.13 18.47
N ALA A 35 3.47 7.33 19.35
CA ALA A 35 3.28 5.89 19.12
C ALA A 35 2.30 5.63 17.96
N PHE A 36 1.29 6.49 17.80
CA PHE A 36 0.39 6.45 16.65
C PHE A 36 1.10 6.81 15.35
N PHE A 37 1.83 7.92 15.31
CA PHE A 37 2.57 8.35 14.12
C PHE A 37 3.60 7.30 13.68
N LEU A 38 4.37 6.75 14.62
CA LEU A 38 5.32 5.67 14.36
C LEU A 38 4.62 4.41 13.86
N GLY A 39 3.44 4.07 14.39
CA GLY A 39 2.63 2.95 13.93
C GLY A 39 2.15 3.14 12.48
N VAL A 40 1.61 4.32 12.15
CA VAL A 40 1.17 4.65 10.79
C VAL A 40 2.35 4.67 9.82
N PHE A 41 3.48 5.24 10.22
CA PHE A 41 4.69 5.27 9.40
C PHE A 41 5.23 3.87 9.13
N PHE A 42 5.28 3.01 10.14
CA PHE A 42 5.69 1.61 9.98
C PHE A 42 4.71 0.84 9.07
N GLY A 43 3.40 0.98 9.30
CA GLY A 43 2.37 0.37 8.45
C GLY A 43 2.43 0.88 6.99
N GLY A 44 2.71 2.17 6.80
CA GLY A 44 2.90 2.78 5.48
C GLY A 44 4.17 2.29 4.77
N ALA A 45 5.27 2.11 5.50
CA ALA A 45 6.50 1.52 4.94
C ALA A 45 6.28 0.06 4.50
N VAL A 46 5.55 -0.72 5.30
CA VAL A 46 5.12 -2.08 4.95
C VAL A 46 4.24 -2.06 3.69
N ALA A 47 3.27 -1.14 3.62
CA ALA A 47 2.41 -0.97 2.44
C ALA A 47 3.21 -0.64 1.17
N ALA A 48 4.20 0.26 1.26
CA ALA A 48 5.08 0.59 0.15
C ALA A 48 5.93 -0.60 -0.30
N GLY A 49 6.48 -1.38 0.64
CA GLY A 49 7.20 -2.63 0.33
C GLY A 49 6.31 -3.67 -0.36
N LEU A 50 5.05 -3.77 0.07
CA LEU A 50 4.07 -4.64 -0.57
C LEU A 50 3.75 -4.19 -2.00
N CYS A 51 3.60 -2.88 -2.19
CA CYS A 51 3.38 -2.25 -3.49
C CYS A 51 4.55 -2.52 -4.45
N PHE A 52 5.80 -2.44 -3.95
CA PHE A 52 6.99 -2.76 -4.74
C PHE A 52 7.05 -4.24 -5.14
N HIS A 53 6.78 -5.14 -4.20
CA HIS A 53 6.71 -6.58 -4.49
C HIS A 53 5.64 -6.91 -5.54
N MET A 54 4.51 -6.20 -5.49
CA MET A 54 3.46 -6.31 -6.51
C MET A 54 3.91 -5.83 -7.88
N TYR A 55 4.53 -4.66 -7.97
CA TYR A 55 5.06 -4.13 -9.23
C TYR A 55 6.06 -5.11 -9.86
N LYS A 56 7.03 -5.59 -9.07
CA LYS A 56 8.03 -6.54 -9.56
C LYS A 56 7.42 -7.86 -10.01
N THR A 57 6.37 -8.33 -9.33
CA THR A 57 5.72 -9.59 -9.71
C THR A 57 4.86 -9.46 -10.96
N LEU A 58 4.16 -8.34 -11.13
CA LEU A 58 3.40 -8.02 -12.34
C LEU A 58 4.28 -8.07 -13.59
N GLU A 59 5.45 -7.43 -13.53
CA GLU A 59 6.44 -7.43 -14.62
C GLU A 59 6.90 -8.85 -15.00
N MET A 60 7.04 -9.75 -14.01
CA MET A 60 7.43 -11.16 -14.25
C MET A 60 6.26 -12.08 -14.64
N THR A 61 5.00 -11.63 -14.51
CA THR A 61 3.81 -12.40 -14.91
C THR A 61 3.26 -12.02 -16.27
N LEU A 62 3.66 -10.86 -16.81
CA LEU A 62 3.13 -10.36 -18.08
C LEU A 62 3.42 -11.31 -19.26
N ASP A 63 4.48 -12.11 -19.16
CA ASP A 63 4.94 -13.06 -20.18
C ASP A 63 4.51 -14.53 -19.91
N LEU A 64 3.73 -14.78 -18.84
CA LEU A 64 3.29 -16.13 -18.46
C LEU A 64 1.88 -16.44 -18.99
N ASP A 65 1.72 -17.67 -19.49
CA ASP A 65 0.43 -18.23 -19.93
C ASP A 65 -0.62 -18.26 -18.79
N GLU A 66 -1.92 -18.38 -19.11
CA GLU A 66 -3.03 -18.18 -18.15
C GLU A 66 -2.92 -19.03 -16.87
N GLU A 67 -2.43 -20.27 -16.98
CA GLU A 67 -2.17 -21.17 -15.84
C GLU A 67 -1.03 -20.66 -14.94
N GLY A 68 0.01 -20.09 -15.53
CA GLY A 68 1.14 -19.48 -14.84
C GLY A 68 0.74 -18.20 -14.10
N ALA A 69 -0.15 -17.39 -14.70
CA ALA A 69 -0.70 -16.20 -14.09
C ALA A 69 -1.54 -16.53 -12.83
N ALA A 70 -2.40 -17.55 -12.90
CA ALA A 70 -3.25 -17.96 -11.78
C ALA A 70 -2.45 -18.50 -10.57
N LYS A 71 -1.43 -19.33 -10.83
CA LYS A 71 -0.55 -19.87 -9.77
C LYS A 71 0.25 -18.76 -9.08
N ARG A 72 0.70 -17.78 -9.84
CA ARG A 72 1.49 -16.66 -9.32
C ARG A 72 0.62 -15.63 -8.59
N ALA A 73 -0.62 -15.40 -9.03
CA ALA A 73 -1.61 -14.61 -8.30
C ALA A 73 -1.92 -15.18 -6.90
N ARG A 74 -1.99 -16.52 -6.76
CA ARG A 74 -2.15 -17.18 -5.45
C ARG A 74 -0.93 -16.98 -4.56
N ALA A 75 0.29 -17.16 -5.10
CA ALA A 75 1.52 -16.92 -4.37
C ALA A 75 1.64 -15.46 -3.89
N MET A 76 1.24 -14.51 -4.74
CA MET A 76 1.16 -13.08 -4.43
C MET A 76 0.22 -12.76 -3.27
N THR A 77 -0.94 -13.41 -3.25
CA THR A 77 -1.92 -13.26 -2.16
C THR A 77 -1.35 -13.84 -0.85
N GLY A 78 -0.63 -14.96 -0.92
CA GLY A 78 0.07 -15.55 0.22
C GLY A 78 1.16 -14.65 0.81
N VAL A 79 2.02 -14.08 -0.02
CA VAL A 79 3.07 -13.12 0.41
C VAL A 79 2.45 -11.88 1.05
N ARG A 80 1.36 -11.35 0.47
CA ARG A 80 0.61 -10.23 1.04
C ARG A 80 0.10 -10.57 2.46
N MET A 81 -0.51 -11.72 2.65
CA MET A 81 -1.02 -12.14 3.97
C MET A 81 0.11 -12.35 4.98
N LEU A 82 1.24 -12.94 4.55
CA LEU A 82 2.42 -13.12 5.40
C LEU A 82 3.00 -11.79 5.89
N ILE A 83 3.18 -10.83 4.99
CA ILE A 83 3.74 -9.52 5.35
C ILE A 83 2.77 -8.75 6.26
N MET A 84 1.46 -8.79 5.98
CA MET A 84 0.45 -8.19 6.88
C MET A 84 0.49 -8.84 8.27
N GLY A 85 0.54 -10.17 8.33
CA GLY A 85 0.65 -10.91 9.59
C GLY A 85 1.91 -10.56 10.37
N ALA A 86 3.06 -10.48 9.68
CA ALA A 86 4.33 -10.09 10.29
C ALA A 86 4.30 -8.66 10.84
N ALA A 87 3.68 -7.72 10.13
CA ALA A 87 3.56 -6.35 10.58
C ALA A 87 2.66 -6.22 11.82
N VAL A 88 1.56 -6.98 11.88
CA VAL A 88 0.70 -7.04 13.07
C VAL A 88 1.43 -7.69 14.25
N LEU A 89 2.17 -8.78 14.02
CA LEU A 89 2.98 -9.42 15.06
C LEU A 89 4.07 -8.49 15.59
N ALA A 90 4.73 -7.72 14.72
CA ALA A 90 5.71 -6.71 15.12
C ALA A 90 5.07 -5.61 15.98
N ALA A 91 3.88 -5.13 15.58
CA ALA A 91 3.12 -4.15 16.35
C ALA A 91 2.71 -4.67 17.74
N LEU A 92 2.29 -5.93 17.83
CA LEU A 92 1.93 -6.57 19.10
C LEU A 92 3.15 -6.74 20.02
N LYS A 93 4.31 -7.11 19.46
CA LYS A 93 5.55 -7.31 20.21
C LYS A 93 6.17 -6.00 20.70
N LEU A 94 5.88 -4.91 20.00
CA LEU A 94 6.39 -3.57 20.26
C LEU A 94 5.25 -2.63 20.69
N SER A 95 4.23 -3.17 21.36
CA SER A 95 3.01 -2.45 21.77
C SER A 95 3.25 -1.27 22.71
N GLY A 96 4.42 -1.20 23.35
CA GLY A 96 4.87 -0.03 24.13
C GLY A 96 5.46 1.11 23.30
N ILE A 97 5.73 0.89 22.01
CA ILE A 97 6.34 1.87 21.09
C ILE A 97 5.39 2.19 19.92
N PHE A 98 4.64 1.21 19.43
CA PHE A 98 3.70 1.37 18.33
C PHE A 98 2.27 1.18 18.79
N ASN A 99 1.41 2.11 18.39
CA ASN A 99 -0.03 1.92 18.56
C ASN A 99 -0.54 0.91 17.52
N ILE A 100 -1.18 -0.17 17.98
CA ILE A 100 -1.74 -1.23 17.13
C ILE A 100 -2.76 -0.65 16.13
N ILE A 101 -3.58 0.30 16.56
CA ILE A 101 -4.56 0.98 15.71
C ILE A 101 -3.84 1.76 14.60
N GLY A 102 -2.76 2.47 14.94
CA GLY A 102 -1.91 3.16 13.98
C GLY A 102 -1.30 2.23 12.94
N VAL A 103 -0.76 1.09 13.35
CA VAL A 103 -0.18 0.10 12.43
C VAL A 103 -1.25 -0.51 11.52
N VAL A 104 -2.41 -0.89 12.07
CA VAL A 104 -3.51 -1.46 11.28
C VAL A 104 -4.03 -0.45 10.27
N LEU A 105 -4.27 0.80 10.68
CA LEU A 105 -4.68 1.86 9.77
C LEU A 105 -3.63 2.16 8.72
N GLY A 106 -2.34 2.17 9.09
CA GLY A 106 -1.21 2.32 8.17
C GLY A 106 -1.17 1.22 7.11
N ILE A 107 -1.37 -0.04 7.49
CA ILE A 107 -1.44 -1.16 6.53
C ILE A 107 -2.69 -1.05 5.63
N LEU A 108 -3.82 -0.59 6.18
CA LEU A 108 -5.06 -0.43 5.43
C LEU A 108 -5.00 0.68 4.36
N THR A 109 -4.09 1.65 4.50
CA THR A 109 -3.88 2.69 3.46
C THR A 109 -3.62 2.08 2.08
N LEU A 110 -2.95 0.92 2.00
CA LEU A 110 -2.72 0.20 0.75
C LEU A 110 -4.03 -0.21 0.07
N LYS A 111 -5.00 -0.71 0.85
CA LYS A 111 -6.32 -1.11 0.33
C LYS A 111 -7.12 0.10 -0.13
N PHE A 112 -7.11 1.19 0.65
CA PHE A 112 -7.79 2.43 0.27
C PHE A 112 -7.15 3.07 -0.98
N ALA A 113 -5.83 3.08 -1.06
CA ALA A 113 -5.09 3.56 -2.22
C ALA A 113 -5.44 2.75 -3.48
N ALA A 114 -5.50 1.41 -3.38
CA ALA A 114 -5.90 0.55 -4.50
C ALA A 114 -7.35 0.79 -4.93
N PHE A 115 -8.26 1.05 -3.98
CA PHE A 115 -9.64 1.39 -4.29
C PHE A 115 -9.77 2.74 -5.00
N PHE A 116 -8.94 3.71 -4.63
CA PHE A 116 -8.91 5.04 -5.27
C PHE A 116 -8.08 5.10 -6.55
N GLN A 117 -7.25 4.10 -6.83
CA GLN A 117 -6.45 4.00 -8.03
C GLN A 117 -7.25 4.24 -9.34
N PRO A 118 -8.42 3.62 -9.61
CA PRO A 118 -9.19 3.90 -10.82
C PRO A 118 -9.72 5.34 -10.89
N VAL A 119 -9.93 6.00 -9.75
CA VAL A 119 -10.34 7.41 -9.69
C VAL A 119 -9.15 8.32 -10.03
N LEU A 120 -7.97 8.03 -9.47
CA LEU A 120 -6.72 8.73 -9.78
C LEU A 120 -6.34 8.57 -11.26
N HIS A 121 -6.52 7.37 -11.80
CA HIS A 121 -6.24 7.05 -13.19
C HIS A 121 -7.13 7.85 -14.15
N LYS A 122 -8.43 7.90 -13.90
CA LYS A 122 -9.39 8.68 -14.71
C LYS A 122 -9.23 10.19 -14.54
N GLY A 123 -8.93 10.67 -13.34
CA GLY A 123 -8.95 12.10 -13.02
C GLY A 123 -7.64 12.84 -13.28
N ILE A 124 -6.50 12.21 -12.97
CA ILE A 124 -5.18 12.85 -12.94
C ILE A 124 -4.30 12.29 -14.06
N THR A 125 -4.15 10.97 -14.11
CA THR A 125 -3.20 10.34 -15.02
C THR A 125 -3.65 10.41 -16.48
N SER A 126 -4.92 10.14 -16.77
CA SER A 126 -5.48 10.31 -18.13
C SER A 126 -5.22 11.72 -18.67
N LYS A 127 -5.34 12.77 -17.84
CA LYS A 127 -5.11 14.15 -18.29
C LYS A 127 -3.63 14.54 -18.42
N ILE A 128 -2.74 13.94 -17.63
CA ILE A 128 -1.30 14.26 -17.66
C ILE A 128 -0.58 13.48 -18.75
N PHE A 129 -0.96 12.21 -19.00
CA PHE A 129 -0.30 11.35 -19.99
C PHE A 129 -0.93 11.41 -21.40
N ASP A 130 -2.18 11.84 -21.54
CA ASP A 130 -2.81 12.04 -22.86
C ASP A 130 -2.43 13.39 -23.50
N LYS A 131 -1.83 14.31 -22.72
CA LYS A 131 -1.28 15.57 -23.22
C LYS A 131 0.08 15.44 -23.94
N GLY A 132 0.54 14.20 -24.13
CA GLY A 132 1.77 13.86 -24.85
C GLY A 132 1.55 13.12 -26.18
N ARG A 133 0.32 13.10 -26.71
CA ARG A 133 0.01 12.63 -28.07
C ARG A 133 -0.10 13.80 -29.03
#